data_AF-A0A931GCG3-F1
#
_entry.id   AF-A0A931GCG3-F1
#
_cell.length_a   1.000
_cell.length_b   1.000
_cell.length_c   1.000
_cell.angle_alpha   90.00
_cell.angle_beta   90.00
_cell.angle_gamma   90.00
#
_symmetry.space_group_name_H-M   'P 1'
#
loop_
_entity.id
_entity.type
_entity.pdbx_description
1 polymer ?
#
loop_
_entity_poly.entity_id
_entity_poly.type
_entity_poly.pdbx_seq_one_letter_code
_entity_poly.pdbx_strand_id
1 'polypeptide(L)'
;MEKSTYLQTPAVANFVKWMSENLDGDTFAHQYTNRRLGCIWRCDSLYDAYAQYHWPHPGNQRLGEPTGTTFESSAAILQALSQDLQSALGSQGSDHTVVTAAVDVMTWGGVRAGNVRWLHANQANLPQILSSTRQALDAGSTDHLLLVAKDLRFNAGMTKVYSLICDGFVIYDSRVAAALGWAVVKFCQAAELSEVPQELRFPWAPAKSAANDPSPKRRNPGQSEFFFPRLKSGANHAAWNLKASWLLSDVLDQAAAQNSRFNQIECFDTRLRALEAALFMIGYDLDATQADASAAIPEQVMDRAQEDEADSFWNDCQTLSKGNPFRYKLTDSGIAIEGGPTFTLADISSTLMQLWTDFGSSAFPLANSATDVRDGTAPKGMGAAYFQVTGANPPNTSKLAAVLEELGAIVPTAGYSARSLSWTLDLRRLGLDQGARTIDIDSFWAEVLRAEQEG
;
A
#
# COMPACT_ATOMS: atom_id res chain seq x y z
N MET A 1 -11.54 2.63 22.82
CA MET A 1 -10.59 2.58 23.93
C MET A 1 -9.63 3.75 23.81
N GLU A 2 -9.44 4.50 24.91
CA GLU A 2 -8.52 5.63 24.99
C GLU A 2 -7.05 5.19 25.03
N LYS A 3 -6.15 6.03 24.48
CA LYS A 3 -4.69 5.80 24.48
C LYS A 3 -4.13 5.47 25.86
N SER A 4 -4.48 6.28 26.88
CA SER A 4 -3.98 6.09 28.24
C SER A 4 -4.43 4.75 28.83
N THR A 5 -5.69 4.38 28.63
CA THR A 5 -6.24 3.10 29.08
C THR A 5 -5.53 1.93 28.41
N TYR A 6 -5.28 2.00 27.10
CA TYR A 6 -4.57 0.97 26.35
C TYR A 6 -3.14 0.76 26.87
N LEU A 7 -2.36 1.84 27.00
CA LEU A 7 -0.96 1.78 27.43
C LEU A 7 -0.80 1.33 28.89
N GLN A 8 -1.80 1.58 29.74
CA GLN A 8 -1.79 1.15 31.14
C GLN A 8 -2.22 -0.31 31.35
N THR A 9 -2.68 -1.01 30.30
CA THR A 9 -2.95 -2.46 30.44
C THR A 9 -1.65 -3.19 30.78
N PRO A 10 -1.64 -4.13 31.75
CA PRO A 10 -0.40 -4.77 32.19
C PRO A 10 0.38 -5.43 31.05
N ALA A 11 -0.30 -6.08 30.11
CA ALA A 11 0.33 -6.72 28.96
C ALA A 11 1.06 -5.70 28.07
N VAL A 12 0.40 -4.58 27.74
CA VAL A 12 0.99 -3.53 26.89
C VAL A 12 2.12 -2.81 27.61
N ALA A 13 1.94 -2.42 28.88
CA ALA A 13 2.97 -1.76 29.67
C ALA A 13 4.24 -2.62 29.79
N ASN A 14 4.08 -3.92 30.05
CA ASN A 14 5.19 -4.87 30.13
C ASN A 14 5.88 -5.05 28.78
N PHE A 15 5.11 -5.16 27.69
CA PHE A 15 5.68 -5.26 26.34
C PHE A 15 6.44 -3.99 25.94
N VAL A 16 5.87 -2.81 26.20
CA VAL A 16 6.52 -1.53 25.91
C VAL A 16 7.84 -1.42 26.67
N LYS A 17 7.84 -1.72 27.97
CA LYS A 17 9.08 -1.75 28.76
C LYS A 17 10.10 -2.73 28.17
N TRP A 18 9.68 -3.97 27.90
CA TRP A 18 10.55 -4.99 27.32
C TRP A 18 11.13 -4.57 25.97
N MET A 19 10.31 -4.06 25.05
CA MET A 19 10.78 -3.64 23.73
C MET A 19 11.76 -2.46 23.84
N SER A 20 11.53 -1.54 24.77
CA SER A 20 12.40 -0.39 25.04
C SER A 20 13.80 -0.81 25.51
N GLU A 21 13.90 -1.88 26.31
CA GLU A 21 15.16 -2.47 26.77
C GLU A 21 15.92 -3.20 25.66
N ASN A 22 15.25 -3.53 24.54
CA ASN A 22 15.78 -4.40 23.48
C ASN A 22 16.00 -3.68 22.13
N LEU A 23 15.89 -2.35 22.07
CA LEU A 23 16.04 -1.58 20.82
C LEU A 23 17.42 -1.74 20.14
N ASP A 24 18.47 -1.89 20.94
CA ASP A 24 19.85 -2.06 20.47
C ASP A 24 20.40 -3.48 20.63
N GLY A 25 19.66 -4.36 21.31
CA GLY A 25 20.06 -5.73 21.62
C GLY A 25 19.87 -6.70 20.44
N ASP A 26 20.52 -7.86 20.55
CA ASP A 26 20.47 -8.96 19.58
C ASP A 26 19.14 -9.72 19.55
N THR A 27 18.21 -9.40 20.46
CA THR A 27 16.83 -9.88 20.46
C THR A 27 16.18 -9.78 19.08
N PHE A 28 16.50 -8.74 18.31
CA PHE A 28 15.97 -8.52 16.95
C PHE A 28 16.98 -8.78 15.84
N ALA A 29 18.07 -9.50 16.13
CA ALA A 29 18.96 -9.97 15.08
C ALA A 29 18.18 -10.84 14.09
N HIS A 30 18.31 -10.52 12.80
CA HIS A 30 17.52 -11.11 11.73
C HIS A 30 18.29 -11.09 10.42
N GLN A 31 17.92 -11.97 9.50
CA GLN A 31 18.38 -11.91 8.13
C GLN A 31 17.28 -12.39 7.20
N TYR A 32 17.44 -12.21 5.89
CA TYR A 32 16.62 -12.87 4.88
C TYR A 32 17.25 -12.71 3.50
N THR A 33 16.77 -13.50 2.54
CA THR A 33 17.09 -13.27 1.13
C THR A 33 16.27 -12.10 0.62
N ASN A 34 16.93 -10.96 0.39
CA ASN A 34 16.33 -9.84 -0.31
C ASN A 34 16.20 -10.24 -1.78
N ARG A 35 15.04 -10.79 -2.14
CA ARG A 35 14.76 -11.33 -3.48
C ARG A 35 14.83 -10.25 -4.56
N ARG A 36 14.72 -8.97 -4.18
CA ARG A 36 14.84 -7.84 -5.12
C ARG A 36 16.28 -7.62 -5.56
N LEU A 37 17.21 -7.69 -4.62
CA LEU A 37 18.64 -7.43 -4.87
C LEU A 37 19.42 -8.72 -5.12
N GLY A 38 18.81 -9.88 -4.89
CA GLY A 38 19.47 -11.18 -4.98
C GLY A 38 20.57 -11.36 -3.92
N CYS A 39 20.49 -10.64 -2.80
CA CYS A 39 21.49 -10.67 -1.73
C CYS A 39 20.86 -11.01 -0.38
N ILE A 40 21.71 -11.37 0.59
CA ILE A 40 21.28 -11.52 1.98
C ILE A 40 21.28 -10.13 2.62
N TRP A 41 20.13 -9.72 3.15
CA TRP A 41 20.02 -8.60 4.07
C TRP A 41 20.07 -9.16 5.50
N ARG A 42 20.73 -8.45 6.42
CA ARG A 42 20.86 -8.86 7.82
C ARG A 42 20.88 -7.64 8.74
N CYS A 43 20.54 -7.82 10.00
CA CYS A 43 20.71 -6.83 11.04
C CYS A 43 21.02 -7.51 12.38
N ASP A 44 21.74 -6.82 13.25
CA ASP A 44 22.08 -7.31 14.59
C ASP A 44 21.14 -6.78 15.67
N SER A 45 20.31 -5.78 15.39
CA SER A 45 19.30 -5.23 16.31
C SER A 45 18.25 -4.39 15.56
N LEU A 46 17.24 -3.85 16.26
CA LEU A 46 16.25 -2.95 15.64
C LEU A 46 16.91 -1.67 15.11
N TYR A 47 17.83 -1.07 15.88
CA TYR A 47 18.53 0.12 15.38
C TYR A 47 19.40 -0.22 14.17
N ASP A 48 20.07 -1.38 14.18
CA ASP A 48 20.87 -1.80 13.03
C ASP A 48 20.01 -2.10 11.79
N ALA A 49 18.79 -2.61 11.96
CA ALA A 49 17.82 -2.76 10.87
C ALA A 49 17.45 -1.40 10.23
N TYR A 50 17.32 -0.35 11.05
CA TYR A 50 17.18 1.02 10.57
C TYR A 50 18.45 1.51 9.86
N ALA A 51 19.64 1.32 10.46
CA ALA A 51 20.90 1.78 9.88
C ALA A 51 21.20 1.10 8.54
N GLN A 52 20.74 -0.15 8.36
CA GLN A 52 20.83 -0.91 7.12
C GLN A 52 19.59 -0.76 6.22
N TYR A 53 18.77 0.27 6.45
CA TYR A 53 17.60 0.53 5.62
C TYR A 53 18.01 0.71 4.17
N HIS A 54 17.44 -0.12 3.31
CA HIS A 54 17.65 -0.04 1.88
C HIS A 54 16.37 -0.48 1.16
N TRP A 55 15.51 0.49 0.86
CA TRP A 55 14.29 0.28 0.12
C TRP A 55 14.09 1.36 -0.95
N PRO A 56 14.06 0.99 -2.24
CA PRO A 56 13.85 1.97 -3.30
C PRO A 56 12.43 2.54 -3.33
N HIS A 57 12.35 3.82 -3.63
CA HIS A 57 11.13 4.57 -3.88
C HIS A 57 11.19 5.27 -5.24
N PRO A 58 10.03 5.53 -5.89
CA PRO A 58 9.97 6.07 -7.25
C PRO A 58 10.28 7.58 -7.34
N GLY A 59 10.57 8.25 -6.22
CA GLY A 59 10.64 9.71 -6.18
C GLY A 59 9.27 10.36 -6.36
N ASN A 60 9.26 11.67 -6.59
CA ASN A 60 8.07 12.42 -6.98
C ASN A 60 8.50 13.59 -7.88
N GLN A 61 8.27 13.44 -9.19
CA GLN A 61 8.66 14.45 -10.17
C GLN A 61 7.92 15.78 -10.00
N ARG A 62 6.64 15.78 -9.59
CA ARG A 62 5.86 17.00 -9.40
C ARG A 62 6.46 17.86 -8.29
N LEU A 63 6.99 17.20 -7.26
CA LEU A 63 7.63 17.84 -6.12
C LEU A 63 9.16 18.02 -6.30
N GLY A 64 9.73 17.55 -7.41
CA GLY A 64 11.16 17.62 -7.67
C GLY A 64 12.02 16.62 -6.88
N GLU A 65 11.40 15.61 -6.27
CA GLU A 65 12.09 14.60 -5.47
C GLU A 65 12.58 13.43 -6.34
N PRO A 66 13.89 13.09 -6.31
CA PRO A 66 14.43 12.01 -7.13
C PRO A 66 14.05 10.62 -6.58
N THR A 67 14.24 9.60 -7.41
CA THR A 67 14.26 8.20 -6.95
C THR A 67 15.42 8.00 -5.97
N GLY A 68 15.25 7.15 -4.96
CA GLY A 68 16.28 6.85 -3.97
C GLY A 68 16.05 5.50 -3.32
N THR A 69 16.98 5.06 -2.46
CA THR A 69 16.93 3.77 -1.74
C THR A 69 17.18 3.85 -0.24
N THR A 70 17.65 5.00 0.23
CA THR A 70 18.13 5.20 1.61
C THR A 70 17.02 5.69 2.52
N PHE A 71 17.22 5.61 3.83
CA PHE A 71 16.30 6.19 4.79
C PHE A 71 16.19 7.71 4.59
N GLU A 72 17.31 8.39 4.36
CA GLU A 72 17.39 9.83 4.17
C GLU A 72 16.62 10.27 2.91
N SER A 73 16.80 9.56 1.79
CA SER A 73 16.05 9.84 0.57
C SER A 73 14.55 9.57 0.75
N SER A 74 14.18 8.50 1.49
CA SER A 74 12.78 8.22 1.83
C SER A 74 12.18 9.26 2.77
N ALA A 75 12.95 9.78 3.74
CA ALA A 75 12.51 10.82 4.66
C ALA A 75 12.30 12.15 3.93
N ALA A 76 13.20 12.52 3.02
CA ALA A 76 13.08 13.73 2.21
C ALA A 76 11.80 13.73 1.36
N ILE A 77 11.53 12.65 0.62
CA ILE A 77 10.29 12.57 -0.17
C ILE A 77 9.03 12.54 0.70
N LEU A 78 9.04 11.86 1.84
CA LEU A 78 7.90 11.86 2.76
C LEU A 78 7.65 13.26 3.33
N GLN A 79 8.71 14.01 3.64
CA GLN A 79 8.61 15.40 4.06
C GLN A 79 8.00 16.28 2.96
N ALA A 80 8.44 16.14 1.71
CA ALA A 80 7.88 16.88 0.58
C ALA A 80 6.39 16.54 0.36
N LEU A 81 6.04 15.25 0.38
CA LEU A 81 4.65 14.78 0.27
C LEU A 81 3.78 15.30 1.42
N SER A 82 4.30 15.29 2.65
CA SER A 82 3.62 15.84 3.83
C SER A 82 3.36 17.33 3.68
N GLN A 83 4.37 18.12 3.29
CA GLN A 83 4.23 19.56 3.09
C GLN A 83 3.19 19.88 2.01
N ASP A 84 3.24 19.18 0.89
CA ASP A 84 2.28 19.37 -0.20
C ASP A 84 0.85 18.99 0.21
N LEU A 85 0.65 17.84 0.86
CA LEU A 85 -0.66 17.40 1.33
C LEU A 85 -1.23 18.33 2.42
N GLN A 86 -0.42 18.77 3.37
CA GLN A 86 -0.85 19.74 4.38
C GLN A 86 -1.17 21.11 3.77
N SER A 87 -0.38 21.57 2.79
CA SER A 87 -0.67 22.80 2.05
C SER A 87 -1.99 22.69 1.28
N ALA A 88 -2.24 21.55 0.63
CA ALA A 88 -3.48 21.28 -0.09
C ALA A 88 -4.71 21.18 0.84
N LEU A 89 -4.55 20.75 2.09
CA LEU A 89 -5.63 20.76 3.09
C LEU A 89 -5.82 22.13 3.75
N GLY A 90 -4.89 23.06 3.54
CA GLY A 90 -4.95 24.42 4.08
C GLY A 90 -5.96 25.32 3.37
N SER A 91 -6.06 26.56 3.83
CA SER A 91 -7.06 27.55 3.36
C SER A 91 -6.93 27.97 1.88
N GLN A 92 -5.81 27.63 1.23
CA GLN A 92 -5.54 27.94 -0.19
C GLN A 92 -5.72 26.72 -1.11
N GLY A 93 -6.02 25.55 -0.54
CA GLY A 93 -6.17 24.33 -1.29
C GLY A 93 -7.53 24.21 -1.99
N SER A 94 -7.53 23.51 -3.13
CA SER A 94 -8.73 23.04 -3.80
C SER A 94 -8.92 21.54 -3.63
N ASP A 95 -10.13 21.05 -3.82
CA ASP A 95 -10.43 19.61 -3.87
C ASP A 95 -9.49 18.85 -4.82
N HIS A 96 -9.18 19.47 -5.97
CA HIS A 96 -8.29 18.90 -6.96
C HIS A 96 -6.84 18.78 -6.48
N THR A 97 -6.33 19.79 -5.77
CA THR A 97 -4.97 19.73 -5.21
C THR A 97 -4.88 18.70 -4.09
N VAL A 98 -5.94 18.50 -3.29
CA VAL A 98 -5.98 17.44 -2.26
C VAL A 98 -5.96 16.06 -2.89
N VAL A 99 -6.75 15.83 -3.95
CA VAL A 99 -6.71 14.56 -4.70
C VAL A 99 -5.32 14.34 -5.27
N THR A 100 -4.72 15.35 -5.89
CA THR A 100 -3.38 15.25 -6.50
C THR A 100 -2.33 14.87 -5.46
N ALA A 101 -2.30 15.57 -4.32
CA ALA A 101 -1.38 15.28 -3.22
C ALA A 101 -1.58 13.85 -2.66
N ALA A 102 -2.82 13.43 -2.46
CA ALA A 102 -3.12 12.08 -1.97
C ALA A 102 -2.74 10.98 -2.99
N VAL A 103 -2.95 11.20 -4.30
CA VAL A 103 -2.55 10.28 -5.36
C VAL A 103 -1.03 10.13 -5.43
N ASP A 104 -0.29 11.21 -5.20
CA ASP A 104 1.17 11.17 -5.12
C ASP A 104 1.67 10.30 -3.95
N VAL A 105 1.01 10.38 -2.79
CA VAL A 105 1.29 9.50 -1.65
C VAL A 105 1.01 8.04 -2.00
N MET A 106 -0.12 7.75 -2.68
CA MET A 106 -0.44 6.37 -3.11
C MET A 106 0.57 5.84 -4.13
N THR A 107 1.10 6.72 -4.98
CA THR A 107 2.09 6.37 -6.00
C THR A 107 3.44 6.06 -5.36
N TRP A 108 3.93 6.92 -4.47
CA TRP A 108 5.13 6.67 -3.68
C TRP A 108 5.04 5.35 -2.92
N GLY A 109 3.88 5.10 -2.30
CA GLY A 109 3.64 3.93 -1.48
C GLY A 109 3.34 2.63 -2.23
N GLY A 110 3.26 2.63 -3.56
CA GLY A 110 2.92 1.45 -4.36
C GLY A 110 1.50 0.91 -4.16
N VAL A 111 0.56 1.74 -3.70
CA VAL A 111 -0.78 1.33 -3.24
C VAL A 111 -1.87 2.02 -4.05
N ARG A 112 -1.71 2.07 -5.37
CA ARG A 112 -2.65 2.77 -6.27
C ARG A 112 -3.97 2.01 -6.48
N ALA A 113 -3.91 0.67 -6.56
CA ALA A 113 -5.05 -0.21 -6.86
C ALA A 113 -6.23 0.07 -5.91
N GLY A 114 -7.41 0.34 -6.49
CA GLY A 114 -8.63 0.79 -5.79
C GLY A 114 -8.57 2.14 -5.06
N ASN A 115 -7.40 2.59 -4.58
CA ASN A 115 -7.23 3.82 -3.80
C ASN A 115 -7.34 5.08 -4.65
N VAL A 116 -6.61 5.15 -5.77
CA VAL A 116 -6.61 6.34 -6.65
C VAL A 116 -8.00 6.65 -7.15
N ARG A 117 -8.74 5.62 -7.58
CA ARG A 117 -10.13 5.80 -7.99
C ARG A 117 -11.02 6.32 -6.87
N TRP A 118 -10.89 5.74 -5.67
CA TRP A 118 -11.68 6.19 -4.53
C TRP A 118 -11.40 7.67 -4.22
N LEU A 119 -10.14 8.12 -4.33
CA LEU A 119 -9.78 9.54 -4.16
C LEU A 119 -10.49 10.44 -5.18
N HIS A 120 -10.44 10.08 -6.48
CA HIS A 120 -11.13 10.84 -7.52
C HIS A 120 -12.66 10.82 -7.36
N ALA A 121 -13.25 9.68 -7.02
CA ALA A 121 -14.69 9.56 -6.81
C ALA A 121 -15.20 10.39 -5.62
N ASN A 122 -14.32 10.66 -4.64
CA ASN A 122 -14.64 11.46 -3.47
C ASN A 122 -14.07 12.89 -3.53
N GLN A 123 -13.55 13.34 -4.68
CA GLN A 123 -12.82 14.61 -4.82
C GLN A 123 -13.51 15.78 -4.10
N ALA A 124 -14.80 15.99 -4.35
CA ALA A 124 -15.58 17.11 -3.80
C ALA A 124 -15.66 17.13 -2.26
N ASN A 125 -15.55 15.97 -1.60
CA ASN A 125 -15.64 15.83 -0.15
C ASN A 125 -14.31 15.39 0.49
N LEU A 126 -13.28 15.12 -0.32
CA LEU A 126 -12.02 14.54 0.14
C LEU A 126 -11.31 15.40 1.19
N PRO A 127 -11.22 16.75 1.07
CA PRO A 127 -10.59 17.58 2.09
C PRO A 127 -11.26 17.44 3.46
N GLN A 128 -12.60 17.39 3.49
CA GLN A 128 -13.37 17.20 4.71
C GLN A 128 -13.17 15.79 5.29
N ILE A 129 -13.19 14.76 4.45
CA ILE A 129 -12.97 13.37 4.87
C ILE A 129 -11.58 13.22 5.53
N LEU A 130 -10.53 13.73 4.88
CA LEU A 130 -9.17 13.65 5.42
C LEU A 130 -9.03 14.45 6.72
N SER A 131 -9.55 15.67 6.77
CA SER A 131 -9.47 16.54 7.96
C SER A 131 -10.26 15.99 9.15
N SER A 132 -11.49 15.52 8.95
CA SER A 132 -12.28 14.91 10.03
C SER A 132 -11.70 13.60 10.51
N THR A 133 -11.12 12.80 9.61
CA THR A 133 -10.47 11.55 10.03
C THR A 133 -9.17 11.83 10.77
N ARG A 134 -8.37 12.82 10.35
CA ARG A 134 -7.21 13.31 11.11
C ARG A 134 -7.62 13.70 12.53
N GLN A 135 -8.63 14.57 12.68
CA GLN A 135 -9.13 14.99 13.99
C GLN A 135 -9.58 13.80 14.85
N ALA A 136 -10.23 12.81 14.25
CA ALA A 136 -10.66 11.61 14.93
C ALA A 136 -9.49 10.73 15.40
N LEU A 137 -8.42 10.62 14.60
CA LEU A 137 -7.20 9.90 14.96
C LEU A 137 -6.44 10.64 16.08
N ASP A 138 -6.27 11.95 15.93
CA ASP A 138 -5.57 12.83 16.88
C ASP A 138 -6.30 12.93 18.23
N ALA A 139 -7.61 12.65 18.26
CA ALA A 139 -8.39 12.57 19.50
C ALA A 139 -7.95 11.44 20.45
N GLY A 140 -7.13 10.48 20.00
CA GLY A 140 -6.52 9.49 20.88
C GLY A 140 -7.46 8.38 21.36
N SER A 141 -8.58 8.16 20.66
CA SER A 141 -9.57 7.13 21.00
C SER A 141 -9.90 6.23 19.83
N THR A 142 -9.82 4.91 20.05
CA THR A 142 -10.28 3.92 19.06
C THR A 142 -11.80 3.80 18.97
N ASP A 143 -12.56 4.40 19.90
CA ASP A 143 -14.03 4.37 19.89
C ASP A 143 -14.64 5.65 19.30
N HIS A 144 -13.82 6.55 18.73
CA HIS A 144 -14.32 7.75 18.08
C HIS A 144 -15.35 7.39 17.01
N LEU A 145 -16.52 8.06 17.00
CA LEU A 145 -17.68 7.69 16.17
C LEU A 145 -17.34 7.52 14.69
N LEU A 146 -16.48 8.40 14.15
CA LEU A 146 -15.99 8.30 12.77
C LEU A 146 -15.13 7.06 12.53
N LEU A 147 -14.30 6.64 13.48
CA LEU A 147 -13.37 5.51 13.33
C LEU A 147 -14.06 4.14 13.44
N VAL A 148 -15.23 4.08 14.07
CA VAL A 148 -16.04 2.85 14.18
C VAL A 148 -17.15 2.78 13.11
N ALA A 149 -17.24 3.78 12.24
CA ALA A 149 -18.22 3.82 11.16
C ALA A 149 -17.99 2.67 10.16
N LYS A 150 -19.09 2.05 9.70
CA LYS A 150 -19.04 0.88 8.80
C LYS A 150 -18.48 1.21 7.42
N ASP A 151 -18.65 2.45 6.98
CA ASP A 151 -18.24 2.98 5.69
C ASP A 151 -16.88 3.70 5.75
N LEU A 152 -16.16 3.64 6.88
CA LEU A 152 -14.82 4.20 7.00
C LEU A 152 -13.88 3.60 5.94
N ARG A 153 -13.35 4.44 5.05
CA ARG A 153 -12.25 4.07 4.17
C ARG A 153 -10.93 4.13 4.93
N PHE A 154 -10.44 2.97 5.36
CA PHE A 154 -9.11 2.84 5.96
C PHE A 154 -8.43 1.56 5.48
N ASN A 155 -7.24 1.67 4.91
CA ASN A 155 -6.43 0.52 4.47
C ASN A 155 -4.94 0.92 4.46
N ALA A 156 -4.07 0.04 3.99
CA ALA A 156 -2.62 0.30 3.91
C ALA A 156 -2.21 1.49 3.01
N GLY A 157 -3.11 1.98 2.14
CA GLY A 157 -2.91 3.23 1.42
C GLY A 157 -3.29 4.44 2.26
N MET A 158 -4.43 4.38 2.93
CA MET A 158 -4.86 5.44 3.83
C MET A 158 -3.93 5.61 5.03
N THR A 159 -3.30 4.54 5.55
CA THR A 159 -2.28 4.66 6.61
C THR A 159 -1.14 5.58 6.18
N LYS A 160 -0.71 5.52 4.92
CA LYS A 160 0.34 6.39 4.37
C LYS A 160 -0.11 7.84 4.33
N VAL A 161 -1.32 8.12 3.83
CA VAL A 161 -1.89 9.48 3.84
C VAL A 161 -1.97 10.04 5.26
N TYR A 162 -2.53 9.28 6.19
CA TYR A 162 -2.68 9.74 7.58
C TYR A 162 -1.35 9.88 8.31
N SER A 163 -0.34 9.06 8.00
CA SER A 163 1.01 9.18 8.57
C SER A 163 1.75 10.48 8.20
N LEU A 164 1.23 11.25 7.23
CA LEU A 164 1.80 12.52 6.78
C LEU A 164 1.00 13.73 7.25
N ILE A 165 -0.18 13.54 7.84
CA ILE A 165 -1.02 14.63 8.33
C ILE A 165 -1.37 14.53 9.81
N CYS A 166 -1.21 13.35 10.42
CA CYS A 166 -1.35 13.14 11.86
C CYS A 166 0.01 13.13 12.55
N ASP A 167 0.06 13.66 13.77
CA ASP A 167 1.27 13.68 14.59
C ASP A 167 1.52 12.30 15.21
N GLY A 168 2.77 11.82 15.19
CA GLY A 168 3.14 10.54 15.80
C GLY A 168 2.42 9.31 15.22
N PHE A 169 1.95 9.38 13.96
CA PHE A 169 1.18 8.31 13.33
C PHE A 169 2.02 7.49 12.35
N VAL A 170 2.18 6.20 12.62
CA VAL A 170 3.03 5.31 11.81
C VAL A 170 2.30 4.74 10.59
N ILE A 171 3.04 4.37 9.55
CA ILE A 171 2.56 3.56 8.43
C ILE A 171 2.41 2.11 8.91
N TYR A 172 1.20 1.73 9.31
CA TYR A 172 0.89 0.34 9.66
C TYR A 172 0.51 -0.46 8.41
N ASP A 173 1.54 -0.88 7.66
CA ASP A 173 1.40 -1.78 6.52
C ASP A 173 1.64 -3.26 6.90
N SER A 174 1.57 -4.14 5.90
CA SER A 174 1.73 -5.58 6.11
C SER A 174 3.10 -5.99 6.65
N ARG A 175 4.18 -5.23 6.39
CA ARG A 175 5.53 -5.52 6.88
C ARG A 175 5.70 -5.04 8.31
N VAL A 176 5.30 -3.81 8.60
CA VAL A 176 5.32 -3.28 9.97
C VAL A 176 4.46 -4.15 10.88
N ALA A 177 3.28 -4.59 10.42
CA ALA A 177 2.44 -5.52 11.16
C ALA A 177 3.13 -6.87 11.43
N ALA A 178 3.81 -7.44 10.43
CA ALA A 178 4.54 -8.70 10.57
C ALA A 178 5.67 -8.59 11.60
N ALA A 179 6.53 -7.57 11.51
CA ALA A 179 7.63 -7.37 12.44
C ALA A 179 7.15 -7.05 13.86
N LEU A 180 6.07 -6.28 14.01
CA LEU A 180 5.49 -5.99 15.32
C LEU A 180 4.88 -7.24 15.96
N GLY A 181 4.19 -8.09 15.19
CA GLY A 181 3.74 -9.39 15.67
C GLY A 181 4.91 -10.29 16.08
N TRP A 182 6.00 -10.31 15.30
CA TRP A 182 7.21 -11.06 15.63
C TRP A 182 7.88 -10.56 16.93
N ALA A 183 7.90 -9.24 17.15
CA ALA A 183 8.34 -8.66 18.41
C ALA A 183 7.49 -9.13 19.59
N VAL A 184 6.16 -9.18 19.41
CA VAL A 184 5.24 -9.71 20.43
C VAL A 184 5.48 -11.19 20.71
N VAL A 185 5.78 -12.01 19.71
CA VAL A 185 6.15 -13.42 19.93
C VAL A 185 7.40 -13.54 20.80
N LYS A 186 8.45 -12.78 20.49
CA LYS A 186 9.68 -12.78 21.29
C LYS A 186 9.44 -12.33 22.72
N PHE A 187 8.59 -11.33 22.92
CA PHE A 187 8.16 -10.93 24.26
C PHE A 187 7.41 -12.05 24.99
N CYS A 188 6.45 -12.71 24.33
CA CYS A 188 5.70 -13.80 24.93
C CYS A 188 6.63 -14.95 25.35
N GLN A 189 7.63 -15.27 24.53
CA GLN A 189 8.66 -16.26 24.85
C GLN A 189 9.52 -15.82 26.05
N ALA A 190 10.01 -14.57 26.05
CA ALA A 190 10.83 -14.03 27.14
C ALA A 190 10.08 -13.90 28.47
N ALA A 191 8.77 -13.66 28.41
CA ALA A 191 7.89 -13.55 29.57
C ALA A 191 7.16 -14.87 29.91
N GLU A 192 7.50 -15.97 29.24
CA GLU A 192 6.92 -17.32 29.43
C GLU A 192 5.38 -17.35 29.38
N LEU A 193 4.79 -16.57 28.46
CA LEU A 193 3.34 -16.52 28.25
C LEU A 193 2.87 -17.72 27.40
N SER A 194 1.70 -18.26 27.72
CA SER A 194 1.08 -19.38 27.00
C SER A 194 0.24 -18.97 25.78
N GLU A 195 -0.03 -17.68 25.61
CA GLU A 195 -0.72 -17.13 24.44
C GLU A 195 -0.38 -15.65 24.26
N VAL A 196 -0.65 -15.10 23.07
CA VAL A 196 -0.52 -13.66 22.84
C VAL A 196 -1.64 -12.92 23.58
N PRO A 197 -1.34 -11.92 24.45
CA PRO A 197 -2.36 -11.09 25.08
C PRO A 197 -3.24 -10.39 24.05
N GLN A 198 -4.55 -10.29 24.30
CA GLN A 198 -5.52 -9.77 23.33
C GLN A 198 -5.17 -8.38 22.82
N GLU A 199 -4.63 -7.53 23.68
CA GLU A 199 -4.22 -6.15 23.41
C GLU A 199 -3.01 -6.07 22.46
N LEU A 200 -2.19 -7.13 22.41
CA LEU A 200 -0.98 -7.23 21.59
C LEU A 200 -1.16 -8.10 20.33
N ARG A 201 -2.37 -8.59 20.05
CA ARG A 201 -2.69 -9.37 18.84
C ARG A 201 -2.79 -8.50 17.58
N PHE A 202 -1.71 -7.77 17.27
CA PHE A 202 -1.56 -6.93 16.09
C PHE A 202 -1.91 -7.71 14.81
N PRO A 203 -3.00 -7.37 14.10
CA PRO A 203 -3.40 -8.12 12.92
C PRO A 203 -2.41 -7.94 11.79
N TRP A 204 -2.18 -9.00 11.02
CA TRP A 204 -1.21 -9.03 9.93
C TRP A 204 -1.86 -9.36 8.58
N ALA A 205 -1.16 -9.04 7.49
CA ALA A 205 -1.57 -9.37 6.13
C ALA A 205 -0.47 -10.16 5.41
N PRO A 206 -0.82 -11.15 4.57
CA PRO A 206 0.16 -11.95 3.85
C PRO A 206 0.91 -11.09 2.83
N ALA A 207 2.09 -11.56 2.42
CA ALA A 207 2.74 -10.98 1.26
C ALA A 207 1.97 -11.38 0.00
N LYS A 208 1.73 -10.42 -0.88
CA LYS A 208 1.25 -10.72 -2.23
C LYS A 208 2.35 -11.48 -2.98
N SER A 209 2.10 -12.76 -3.28
CA SER A 209 3.03 -13.68 -3.95
C SER A 209 2.25 -14.49 -4.98
N ALA A 210 2.78 -14.84 -6.15
CA ALA A 210 2.00 -15.66 -7.07
C ALA A 210 1.62 -17.02 -6.45
N ALA A 211 0.48 -17.62 -6.84
CA ALA A 211 -0.01 -18.90 -6.29
C ALA A 211 0.98 -20.07 -6.37
N ASN A 212 2.01 -19.98 -7.23
CA ASN A 212 3.07 -20.98 -7.39
C ASN A 212 4.47 -20.39 -7.15
N ASP A 213 4.59 -19.35 -6.32
CA ASP A 213 5.91 -18.81 -5.96
C ASP A 213 6.72 -19.90 -5.24
N PRO A 214 7.86 -20.36 -5.79
CA PRO A 214 8.67 -21.40 -5.16
C PRO A 214 9.35 -20.93 -3.86
N SER A 215 9.34 -19.62 -3.58
CA SER A 215 9.93 -19.03 -2.37
C SER A 215 9.10 -17.82 -1.89
N PRO A 216 7.86 -18.05 -1.42
CA PRO A 216 6.98 -16.96 -1.01
C PRO A 216 7.56 -16.24 0.22
N LYS A 217 7.39 -14.91 0.27
CA LYS A 217 7.79 -14.11 1.43
C LYS A 217 6.89 -14.46 2.61
N ARG A 218 7.45 -14.73 3.80
CA ARG A 218 6.66 -15.09 4.97
C ARG A 218 6.49 -13.90 5.90
N ARG A 219 5.24 -13.43 5.98
CA ARG A 219 4.83 -12.32 6.86
C ARG A 219 4.00 -12.78 8.06
N ASN A 220 3.77 -14.08 8.22
CA ASN A 220 3.03 -14.58 9.38
C ASN A 220 3.92 -14.47 10.63
N PRO A 221 3.59 -13.63 11.61
CA PRO A 221 4.37 -13.58 12.84
C PRO A 221 4.12 -14.79 13.74
N GLY A 222 3.01 -15.52 13.55
CA GLY A 222 2.57 -16.57 14.46
C GLY A 222 3.54 -17.75 14.54
N GLN A 223 3.71 -18.29 15.74
CA GLN A 223 4.54 -19.45 16.05
C GLN A 223 3.84 -20.32 17.09
N SER A 224 3.60 -21.59 16.78
CA SER A 224 2.95 -22.54 17.68
C SER A 224 1.63 -21.98 18.28
N GLU A 225 1.55 -21.79 19.60
CA GLU A 225 0.42 -21.23 20.34
C GLU A 225 0.20 -19.72 20.15
N PHE A 226 1.17 -18.99 19.57
CA PHE A 226 1.08 -17.55 19.39
C PHE A 226 0.36 -17.17 18.10
N PHE A 227 -0.94 -16.91 18.21
CA PHE A 227 -1.81 -16.57 17.09
C PHE A 227 -2.05 -15.06 16.92
N PHE A 228 -2.11 -14.61 15.65
CA PHE A 228 -2.47 -13.25 15.27
C PHE A 228 -3.61 -13.25 14.23
N PRO A 229 -4.61 -12.37 14.38
CA PRO A 229 -5.70 -12.26 13.42
C PRO A 229 -5.24 -11.67 12.07
N ARG A 230 -6.06 -11.87 11.03
CA ARG A 230 -5.87 -11.19 9.74
C ARG A 230 -6.27 -9.73 9.84
N LEU A 231 -5.47 -8.85 9.23
CA LEU A 231 -5.75 -7.44 9.11
C LEU A 231 -6.92 -7.20 8.16
N LYS A 232 -7.90 -6.40 8.60
CA LYS A 232 -9.09 -6.04 7.81
C LYS A 232 -9.13 -4.53 7.64
N SER A 233 -9.51 -4.08 6.45
CA SER A 233 -9.74 -2.64 6.18
C SER A 233 -10.86 -2.05 7.05
N GLY A 234 -10.94 -0.73 7.06
CA GLY A 234 -11.94 0.06 7.78
C GLY A 234 -11.60 0.22 9.25
N ALA A 235 -12.62 0.17 10.11
CA ALA A 235 -12.49 0.40 11.54
C ALA A 235 -11.42 -0.46 12.22
N ASN A 236 -11.28 -1.73 11.79
CA ASN A 236 -10.25 -2.63 12.32
C ASN A 236 -8.83 -2.10 12.04
N HIS A 237 -8.51 -1.74 10.79
CA HIS A 237 -7.21 -1.18 10.43
C HIS A 237 -6.94 0.12 11.19
N ALA A 238 -7.90 1.04 11.23
CA ALA A 238 -7.75 2.33 11.91
C ALA A 238 -7.41 2.16 13.40
N ALA A 239 -8.16 1.28 14.10
CA ALA A 239 -7.94 1.01 15.51
C ALA A 239 -6.56 0.40 15.80
N TRP A 240 -6.11 -0.55 14.97
CA TRP A 240 -4.81 -1.19 15.15
C TRP A 240 -3.64 -0.32 14.73
N ASN A 241 -3.83 0.55 13.73
CA ASN A 241 -2.82 1.56 13.38
C ASN A 241 -2.66 2.57 14.53
N LEU A 242 -3.74 3.05 15.16
CA LEU A 242 -3.67 3.91 16.34
C LEU A 242 -2.89 3.23 17.47
N LYS A 243 -3.23 1.98 17.80
CA LYS A 243 -2.54 1.21 18.83
C LYS A 243 -1.05 1.02 18.52
N ALA A 244 -0.69 0.73 17.27
CA ALA A 244 0.71 0.61 16.86
C ALA A 244 1.44 1.95 17.02
N SER A 245 0.85 3.06 16.55
CA SER A 245 1.39 4.41 16.70
C SER A 245 1.62 4.79 18.17
N TRP A 246 0.63 4.51 19.04
CA TRP A 246 0.73 4.81 20.46
C TRP A 246 1.81 3.96 21.14
N LEU A 247 1.83 2.67 20.84
CA LEU A 247 2.78 1.72 21.42
C LEU A 247 4.21 2.09 21.05
N LEU A 248 4.48 2.32 19.76
CA LEU A 248 5.83 2.63 19.29
C LEU A 248 6.32 4.00 19.77
N SER A 249 5.42 4.97 19.91
CA SER A 249 5.74 6.23 20.58
C SER A 249 6.12 6.00 22.04
N ASP A 250 5.32 5.23 22.79
CA ASP A 250 5.58 4.96 24.21
C ASP A 250 6.90 4.20 24.41
N VAL A 251 7.24 3.25 23.53
CA VAL A 251 8.54 2.56 23.52
C VAL A 251 9.72 3.54 23.44
N LEU A 252 9.63 4.57 22.60
CA LEU A 252 10.71 5.56 22.46
C LEU A 252 10.79 6.52 23.66
N ASP A 253 9.64 6.80 24.30
CA ASP A 253 9.53 7.68 25.46
C ASP A 253 9.85 6.99 26.81
N GLN A 254 9.88 5.66 26.85
CA GLN A 254 10.25 4.92 28.06
C GLN A 254 11.65 5.27 28.57
N ALA A 255 11.80 5.30 29.89
CA ALA A 255 13.09 5.55 30.53
C ALA A 255 14.18 4.54 30.10
N ALA A 256 13.80 3.28 29.85
CA ALA A 256 14.71 2.24 29.39
C ALA A 256 15.29 2.52 27.99
N ALA A 257 14.57 3.27 27.13
CA ALA A 257 15.04 3.62 25.81
C ALA A 257 16.01 4.81 25.82
N GLN A 258 16.19 5.56 26.92
CA GLN A 258 16.97 6.81 26.96
C GLN A 258 18.40 6.67 26.44
N ASN A 259 19.04 5.53 26.69
CA ASN A 259 20.40 5.24 26.22
C ASN A 259 20.44 4.56 24.84
N SER A 260 19.27 4.31 24.23
CA SER A 260 19.22 3.69 22.92
C SER A 260 19.78 4.60 21.84
N ARG A 261 20.34 4.02 20.79
CA ARG A 261 20.82 4.77 19.63
C ARG A 261 19.68 5.47 18.87
N PHE A 262 18.43 4.98 18.97
CA PHE A 262 17.27 5.73 18.48
C PHE A 262 17.11 7.07 19.21
N ASN A 263 17.28 7.10 20.53
CA ASN A 263 17.15 8.33 21.32
C ASN A 263 18.30 9.34 21.10
N GLN A 264 19.31 9.00 20.30
CA GLN A 264 20.31 9.95 19.78
C GLN A 264 19.81 10.74 18.55
N ILE A 265 18.74 10.29 17.90
CA ILE A 265 18.05 11.03 16.84
C ILE A 265 17.25 12.15 17.51
N GLU A 266 17.64 13.41 17.27
CA GLU A 266 17.12 14.58 17.98
C GLU A 266 15.61 14.78 17.78
N CYS A 267 15.15 14.75 16.54
CA CYS A 267 13.74 14.96 16.21
C CYS A 267 12.92 13.69 16.49
N PHE A 268 11.91 13.81 17.35
CA PHE A 268 11.03 12.69 17.71
C PHE A 268 10.35 12.05 16.49
N ASP A 269 9.84 12.85 15.54
CA ASP A 269 9.18 12.29 14.35
C ASP A 269 10.15 11.51 13.46
N THR A 270 11.40 11.98 13.35
CA THR A 270 12.45 11.25 12.63
C THR A 270 12.81 9.96 13.35
N ARG A 271 12.85 9.99 14.70
CA ARG A 271 13.10 8.82 15.54
C ARG A 271 12.00 7.76 15.41
N LEU A 272 10.74 8.17 15.47
CA LEU A 272 9.59 7.28 15.27
C LEU A 272 9.60 6.68 13.86
N ARG A 273 9.93 7.48 12.84
CA ARG A 273 10.06 7.00 11.46
C ARG A 273 11.23 6.02 11.30
N ALA A 274 12.34 6.21 12.01
CA ALA A 274 13.45 5.28 12.03
C ALA A 274 13.05 3.93 12.64
N LEU A 275 12.29 3.92 13.75
CA LEU A 275 11.77 2.69 14.35
C LEU A 275 10.77 1.99 13.40
N GLU A 276 9.87 2.74 12.77
CA GLU A 276 8.98 2.22 11.71
C GLU A 276 9.78 1.60 10.56
N ALA A 277 10.84 2.26 10.10
CA ALA A 277 11.71 1.80 9.02
C ALA A 277 12.44 0.48 9.38
N ALA A 278 12.90 0.34 10.62
CA ALA A 278 13.47 -0.90 11.12
C ALA A 278 12.47 -2.06 11.06
N LEU A 279 11.24 -1.85 11.57
CA LEU A 279 10.17 -2.84 11.51
C LEU A 279 9.79 -3.19 10.07
N PHE A 280 9.73 -2.20 9.19
CA PHE A 280 9.46 -2.39 7.77
C PHE A 280 10.51 -3.25 7.07
N MET A 281 11.80 -3.06 7.40
CA MET A 281 12.88 -3.88 6.83
C MET A 281 12.84 -5.32 7.35
N ILE A 282 12.68 -5.52 8.65
CA ILE A 282 12.55 -6.87 9.26
C ILE A 282 11.32 -7.60 8.72
N GLY A 283 10.19 -6.91 8.63
CA GLY A 283 8.91 -7.47 8.23
C GLY A 283 8.79 -7.80 6.75
N TYR A 284 9.84 -7.60 5.96
CA TYR A 284 9.88 -8.04 4.57
C TYR A 284 9.67 -9.55 4.45
N ASP A 285 10.40 -10.33 5.26
CA ASP A 285 10.36 -11.79 5.33
C ASP A 285 10.91 -12.28 6.67
N LEU A 286 10.12 -13.03 7.44
CA LEU A 286 10.46 -13.47 8.80
C LEU A 286 11.19 -14.83 8.85
N ASP A 287 11.49 -15.46 7.70
CA ASP A 287 11.77 -16.90 7.63
C ASP A 287 13.23 -17.34 7.84
N ALA A 288 14.19 -16.45 8.09
CA ALA A 288 15.60 -16.85 7.98
C ALA A 288 16.21 -17.62 9.17
N THR A 289 15.40 -18.08 10.12
CA THR A 289 15.86 -18.92 11.24
C THR A 289 14.98 -20.15 11.51
N GLN A 290 13.92 -20.42 10.72
CA GLN A 290 13.03 -21.56 10.97
C GLN A 290 13.52 -22.88 10.37
N ALA A 291 14.80 -23.23 10.58
CA ALA A 291 15.29 -24.57 10.30
C ALA A 291 14.88 -25.61 11.36
N ASP A 292 14.35 -25.21 12.53
CA ASP A 292 14.12 -26.13 13.66
C ASP A 292 12.70 -26.12 14.27
N ALA A 293 11.68 -25.59 13.59
CA ALA A 293 10.31 -25.63 14.13
C ALA A 293 9.23 -25.93 13.07
N SER A 294 9.36 -27.05 12.36
CA SER A 294 8.22 -27.66 11.68
C SER A 294 7.32 -28.39 12.70
N ALA A 295 6.65 -27.65 13.57
CA ALA A 295 5.49 -28.16 14.27
C ALA A 295 4.28 -27.98 13.36
N ALA A 296 3.69 -29.10 12.93
CA ALA A 296 2.55 -29.14 12.03
C ALA A 296 1.39 -28.28 12.57
N ILE A 297 0.98 -27.29 11.79
CA ILE A 297 -0.23 -26.51 12.03
C ILE A 297 -1.45 -27.45 11.80
N PRO A 298 -2.48 -27.47 12.67
CA PRO A 298 -3.63 -28.36 12.50
C PRO A 298 -4.39 -28.15 11.17
N GLU A 299 -4.79 -29.25 10.53
CA GLU A 299 -5.48 -29.30 9.21
C GLU A 299 -6.68 -28.35 9.07
N GLN A 300 -7.43 -28.08 10.15
CA GLN A 300 -8.59 -27.17 10.11
C GLN A 300 -8.23 -25.69 9.87
N VAL A 301 -6.97 -25.30 10.13
CA VAL A 301 -6.45 -23.94 9.86
C VAL A 301 -5.97 -23.82 8.42
N MET A 302 -5.51 -24.92 7.82
CA MET A 302 -5.00 -24.97 6.46
C MET A 302 -6.13 -24.79 5.43
N ASP A 303 -7.30 -25.38 5.70
CA ASP A 303 -8.47 -25.33 4.81
C ASP A 303 -9.06 -23.91 4.67
N ARG A 304 -9.17 -23.17 5.79
CA ARG A 304 -9.60 -21.75 5.76
C ARG A 304 -8.54 -20.81 5.21
N ALA A 305 -7.26 -21.11 5.42
CA ALA A 305 -6.17 -20.30 4.89
C ALA A 305 -6.00 -20.47 3.36
N GLN A 306 -6.27 -21.67 2.82
CA GLN A 306 -6.24 -21.94 1.37
C GLN A 306 -7.41 -21.28 0.62
N GLU A 307 -8.63 -21.29 1.17
CA GLU A 307 -9.76 -20.57 0.58
C GLU A 307 -9.52 -19.04 0.58
N ASP A 308 -8.94 -18.48 1.65
CA ASP A 308 -8.59 -17.06 1.75
C ASP A 308 -7.37 -16.66 0.90
N GLU A 309 -6.39 -17.56 0.67
CA GLU A 309 -5.23 -17.31 -0.20
C GLU A 309 -5.64 -17.20 -1.67
N ALA A 310 -6.57 -18.05 -2.14
CA ALA A 310 -7.06 -17.99 -3.52
C ALA A 310 -7.83 -16.68 -3.82
N ASP A 311 -8.56 -16.15 -2.82
CA ASP A 311 -9.30 -14.89 -2.93
C ASP A 311 -8.38 -13.64 -2.79
N SER A 312 -7.21 -13.80 -2.16
CA SER A 312 -6.22 -12.73 -1.90
C SER A 312 -5.46 -12.21 -3.14
N PHE A 313 -5.60 -12.84 -4.30
CA PHE A 313 -4.87 -12.44 -5.53
C PHE A 313 -5.65 -11.55 -6.48
N TRP A 314 -6.90 -11.27 -6.15
CA TRP A 314 -7.81 -10.53 -6.99
C TRP A 314 -8.08 -9.14 -6.41
N ASN A 315 -7.78 -8.11 -7.18
CA ASN A 315 -8.09 -6.72 -6.87
C ASN A 315 -9.53 -6.41 -7.23
N ASP A 316 -10.29 -5.88 -6.27
CA ASP A 316 -11.64 -5.37 -6.49
C ASP A 316 -11.62 -4.10 -7.35
N CYS A 317 -12.54 -4.05 -8.31
CA CYS A 317 -12.66 -2.95 -9.25
C CYS A 317 -14.12 -2.81 -9.71
N GLN A 318 -14.44 -1.68 -10.34
CA GLN A 318 -15.75 -1.39 -10.92
C GLN A 318 -15.63 -0.76 -12.31
N THR A 319 -16.58 -1.01 -13.20
CA THR A 319 -16.60 -0.35 -14.52
C THR A 319 -16.94 1.12 -14.38
N LEU A 320 -16.30 1.98 -15.17
CA LEU A 320 -16.39 3.44 -14.99
C LEU A 320 -17.76 4.04 -15.33
N SER A 321 -18.51 3.45 -16.28
CA SER A 321 -19.82 3.97 -16.69
C SER A 321 -20.97 3.48 -15.81
N LYS A 322 -21.03 2.17 -15.51
CA LYS A 322 -22.17 1.54 -14.82
C LYS A 322 -21.90 1.18 -13.35
N GLY A 323 -20.66 1.35 -12.87
CA GLY A 323 -20.28 0.94 -11.52
C GLY A 323 -20.32 -0.58 -11.28
N ASN A 324 -20.44 -1.39 -12.34
CA ASN A 324 -20.52 -2.84 -12.21
C ASN A 324 -19.24 -3.39 -11.58
N PRO A 325 -19.32 -4.13 -10.46
CA PRO A 325 -18.16 -4.72 -9.82
C PRO A 325 -17.54 -5.83 -10.68
N PHE A 326 -16.23 -5.93 -10.62
CA PHE A 326 -15.45 -7.02 -11.17
C PHE A 326 -14.11 -7.12 -10.44
N ARG A 327 -13.45 -8.26 -10.58
CA ARG A 327 -12.12 -8.47 -10.01
C ARG A 327 -11.07 -8.63 -11.11
N TYR A 328 -9.85 -8.15 -10.85
CA TYR A 328 -8.71 -8.30 -11.77
C TYR A 328 -7.44 -8.72 -11.04
N LYS A 329 -6.49 -9.32 -11.74
CA LYS A 329 -5.16 -9.56 -11.22
C LYS A 329 -4.11 -9.18 -12.26
N LEU A 330 -2.98 -8.67 -11.77
CA LEU A 330 -1.82 -8.39 -12.60
C LEU A 330 -0.99 -9.67 -12.74
N THR A 331 -0.46 -9.89 -13.93
CA THR A 331 0.40 -11.01 -14.27
C THR A 331 1.61 -10.49 -15.02
N ASP A 332 2.68 -11.29 -15.10
CA ASP A 332 3.86 -10.96 -15.90
C ASP A 332 3.53 -10.71 -17.39
N SER A 333 2.40 -11.28 -17.86
CA SER A 333 1.93 -11.18 -19.25
C SER A 333 0.81 -10.15 -19.49
N GLY A 334 0.34 -9.43 -18.48
CA GLY A 334 -0.74 -8.44 -18.60
C GLY A 334 -1.81 -8.55 -17.51
N ILE A 335 -3.08 -8.23 -17.85
CA ILE A 335 -4.20 -8.13 -16.89
C ILE A 335 -5.16 -9.30 -17.10
N ALA A 336 -5.44 -10.09 -16.07
CA ALA A 336 -6.52 -11.06 -16.08
C ALA A 336 -7.76 -10.52 -15.37
N ILE A 337 -8.94 -10.72 -15.96
CA ILE A 337 -10.23 -10.40 -15.35
C ILE A 337 -10.89 -11.68 -14.87
N GLU A 338 -11.41 -11.69 -13.65
CA GLU A 338 -12.11 -12.84 -13.11
C GLU A 338 -13.36 -13.16 -13.94
N GLY A 339 -13.46 -14.41 -14.41
CA GLY A 339 -14.54 -14.86 -15.30
C GLY A 339 -14.62 -14.08 -16.62
N GLY A 340 -13.53 -13.44 -17.05
CA GLY A 340 -13.49 -12.51 -18.17
C GLY A 340 -12.25 -12.64 -19.06
N PRO A 341 -11.98 -11.62 -19.90
CA PRO A 341 -10.83 -11.64 -20.80
C PRO A 341 -9.51 -11.49 -20.05
N THR A 342 -8.43 -11.94 -20.70
CA THR A 342 -7.07 -11.54 -20.37
C THR A 342 -6.60 -10.52 -21.40
N PHE A 343 -6.11 -9.37 -20.94
CA PHE A 343 -5.48 -8.36 -21.79
C PHE A 343 -3.98 -8.58 -21.74
N THR A 344 -3.38 -8.98 -22.87
CA THR A 344 -1.92 -9.20 -22.92
C THR A 344 -1.16 -7.89 -22.96
N LEU A 345 0.11 -7.89 -22.57
CA LEU A 345 0.97 -6.71 -22.72
C LEU A 345 1.04 -6.17 -24.15
N ALA A 346 1.08 -7.06 -25.14
CA ALA A 346 1.07 -6.70 -26.54
C ALA A 346 -0.22 -5.96 -26.92
N ASP A 347 -1.37 -6.45 -26.45
CA ASP A 347 -2.67 -5.81 -26.70
C ASP A 347 -2.75 -4.44 -26.03
N ILE A 348 -2.32 -4.35 -24.77
CA ILE A 348 -2.33 -3.10 -24.00
C ILE A 348 -1.43 -2.07 -24.67
N SER A 349 -0.19 -2.45 -24.99
CA SER A 349 0.79 -1.58 -25.64
C SER A 349 0.27 -1.07 -26.99
N SER A 350 -0.23 -1.97 -27.84
CA SER A 350 -0.76 -1.62 -29.16
C SER A 350 -1.98 -0.70 -29.05
N THR A 351 -2.85 -0.93 -28.06
CA THR A 351 -4.02 -0.10 -27.81
C THR A 351 -3.63 1.31 -27.36
N LEU A 352 -2.70 1.43 -26.41
CA LEU A 352 -2.21 2.73 -25.95
C LEU A 352 -1.45 3.47 -27.06
N MET A 353 -0.70 2.77 -27.90
CA MET A 353 -0.02 3.35 -29.07
C MET A 353 -1.00 3.87 -30.11
N GLN A 354 -2.10 3.14 -30.36
CA GLN A 354 -3.15 3.59 -31.27
C GLN A 354 -3.84 4.84 -30.71
N LEU A 355 -4.11 4.89 -29.39
CA LEU A 355 -4.63 6.10 -28.74
C LEU A 355 -3.67 7.28 -28.83
N TRP A 356 -2.37 7.06 -28.63
CA TRP A 356 -1.34 8.10 -28.80
C TRP A 356 -1.33 8.63 -30.24
N THR A 357 -1.42 7.74 -31.22
CA THR A 357 -1.46 8.10 -32.65
C THR A 357 -2.69 8.95 -32.98
N ASP A 358 -3.84 8.60 -32.41
CA ASP A 358 -5.11 9.25 -32.72
C ASP A 358 -5.33 10.58 -31.98
N PHE A 359 -4.82 10.69 -30.75
CA PHE A 359 -5.15 11.80 -29.84
C PHE A 359 -3.92 12.60 -29.36
N GLY A 360 -2.72 12.04 -29.42
CA GLY A 360 -1.55 12.64 -28.79
C GLY A 360 -1.79 12.86 -27.30
N SER A 361 -1.58 14.10 -26.84
CA SER A 361 -1.88 14.52 -25.46
C SER A 361 -3.34 14.92 -25.23
N SER A 362 -4.20 14.81 -26.24
CA SER A 362 -5.61 15.22 -26.17
C SER A 362 -6.47 14.17 -25.47
N ALA A 363 -7.64 14.60 -25.00
CA ALA A 363 -8.60 13.71 -24.35
C ALA A 363 -9.22 12.72 -25.36
N PHE A 364 -9.42 11.47 -24.94
CA PHE A 364 -10.11 10.43 -25.70
C PHE A 364 -11.28 9.82 -24.90
N PRO A 365 -12.37 9.40 -25.57
CA PRO A 365 -13.50 8.74 -24.93
C PRO A 365 -13.33 7.22 -24.83
N LEU A 366 -14.25 6.56 -24.13
CA LEU A 366 -14.26 5.09 -24.04
C LEU A 366 -14.61 4.43 -25.37
N ALA A 367 -15.58 4.97 -26.11
CA ALA A 367 -16.02 4.55 -27.46
C ALA A 367 -16.00 3.04 -27.71
N ASN A 368 -16.84 2.28 -27.00
CA ASN A 368 -16.78 0.82 -26.98
C ASN A 368 -18.12 0.10 -27.25
N SER A 369 -19.04 0.76 -27.95
CA SER A 369 -20.28 0.16 -28.43
C SER A 369 -19.97 -1.04 -29.32
N ALA A 370 -20.50 -2.22 -28.98
CA ALA A 370 -20.23 -3.45 -29.73
C ALA A 370 -20.66 -3.33 -31.20
N THR A 371 -21.78 -2.64 -31.44
CA THR A 371 -22.36 -2.43 -32.77
C THR A 371 -21.58 -1.36 -33.51
N ASP A 372 -21.53 -0.15 -32.97
CA ASP A 372 -20.97 1.01 -33.69
C ASP A 372 -19.48 0.84 -34.01
N VAL A 373 -18.71 0.16 -33.14
CA VAL A 373 -17.29 -0.09 -33.39
C VAL A 373 -17.11 -1.09 -34.54
N ARG A 374 -17.93 -2.15 -34.61
CA ARG A 374 -17.85 -3.17 -35.67
C ARG A 374 -18.35 -2.64 -37.01
N ASP A 375 -19.34 -1.75 -36.97
CA ASP A 375 -19.91 -1.10 -38.13
C ASP A 375 -19.05 0.09 -38.62
N GLY A 376 -17.99 0.45 -37.88
CA GLY A 376 -17.08 1.56 -38.22
C GLY A 376 -17.70 2.94 -38.04
N THR A 377 -18.78 3.06 -37.28
CA THR A 377 -19.52 4.31 -37.03
C THR A 377 -19.22 4.93 -35.66
N ALA A 378 -18.56 4.19 -34.77
CA ALA A 378 -18.12 4.72 -33.49
C ALA A 378 -17.08 5.84 -33.65
N PRO A 379 -17.07 6.85 -32.78
CA PRO A 379 -15.95 7.79 -32.72
C PRO A 379 -14.66 7.04 -32.33
N LYS A 380 -13.51 7.62 -32.67
CA LYS A 380 -12.22 7.14 -32.15
C LYS A 380 -12.22 7.19 -30.61
N GLY A 381 -11.53 6.24 -29.99
CA GLY A 381 -11.45 6.11 -28.53
C GLY A 381 -10.98 4.72 -28.13
N MET A 382 -11.01 4.39 -26.84
CA MET A 382 -10.37 3.17 -26.33
C MET A 382 -10.93 1.87 -26.93
N GLY A 383 -12.25 1.73 -27.03
CA GLY A 383 -12.90 0.54 -27.61
C GLY A 383 -12.60 0.38 -29.08
N ALA A 384 -12.65 1.47 -29.86
CA ALA A 384 -12.28 1.49 -31.27
C ALA A 384 -10.80 1.13 -31.47
N ALA A 385 -9.90 1.73 -30.68
CA ALA A 385 -8.46 1.46 -30.73
C ALA A 385 -8.14 -0.01 -30.40
N TYR A 386 -8.71 -0.54 -29.31
CA TYR A 386 -8.54 -1.94 -28.91
C TYR A 386 -9.05 -2.91 -29.98
N PHE A 387 -10.24 -2.64 -30.54
CA PHE A 387 -10.78 -3.46 -31.62
C PHE A 387 -9.92 -3.41 -32.87
N GLN A 388 -9.42 -2.24 -33.26
CA GLN A 388 -8.57 -2.08 -34.43
C GLN A 388 -7.28 -2.90 -34.34
N VAL A 389 -6.67 -2.97 -33.16
CA VAL A 389 -5.37 -3.67 -32.98
C VAL A 389 -5.50 -5.15 -32.63
N THR A 390 -6.64 -5.58 -32.06
CA THR A 390 -6.81 -6.97 -31.58
C THR A 390 -7.91 -7.76 -32.29
N GLY A 391 -8.90 -7.08 -32.91
CA GLY A 391 -10.15 -7.69 -33.35
C GLY A 391 -11.06 -8.19 -32.22
N ALA A 392 -10.68 -8.01 -30.95
CA ALA A 392 -11.39 -8.54 -29.79
C ALA A 392 -12.59 -7.66 -29.39
N ASN A 393 -13.47 -8.21 -28.55
CA ASN A 393 -14.76 -7.59 -28.23
C ASN A 393 -14.61 -6.18 -27.62
N PRO A 394 -15.05 -5.09 -28.30
CA PRO A 394 -14.84 -3.72 -27.85
C PRO A 394 -15.37 -3.43 -26.43
N PRO A 395 -16.56 -3.90 -26.01
CA PRO A 395 -17.08 -3.67 -24.66
C PRO A 395 -16.16 -4.11 -23.52
N ASN A 396 -15.24 -5.05 -23.76
CA ASN A 396 -14.24 -5.49 -22.78
C ASN A 396 -13.40 -4.31 -22.27
N THR A 397 -13.21 -3.26 -23.08
CA THR A 397 -12.45 -2.08 -22.69
C THR A 397 -13.07 -1.29 -21.54
N SER A 398 -14.33 -1.54 -21.18
CA SER A 398 -14.92 -0.97 -19.95
C SER A 398 -14.15 -1.38 -18.70
N LYS A 399 -13.64 -2.63 -18.69
CA LYS A 399 -12.81 -3.17 -17.61
C LYS A 399 -11.35 -2.76 -17.79
N LEU A 400 -10.84 -2.78 -19.03
CA LEU A 400 -9.48 -2.34 -19.32
C LEU A 400 -9.24 -0.88 -18.92
N ALA A 401 -10.12 0.04 -19.31
CA ALA A 401 -10.04 1.46 -18.96
C ALA A 401 -9.99 1.64 -17.44
N ALA A 402 -10.87 0.94 -16.73
CA ALA A 402 -10.96 0.98 -15.28
C ALA A 402 -9.63 0.56 -14.62
N VAL A 403 -9.03 -0.53 -15.08
CA VAL A 403 -7.73 -0.99 -14.57
C VAL A 403 -6.62 -0.03 -14.97
N LEU A 404 -6.52 0.38 -16.24
CA LEU A 404 -5.47 1.31 -16.70
C LEU A 404 -5.52 2.67 -15.99
N GLU A 405 -6.69 3.14 -15.58
CA GLU A 405 -6.84 4.33 -14.74
C GLU A 405 -6.26 4.10 -13.33
N GLU A 406 -6.58 2.98 -12.70
CA GLU A 406 -6.00 2.63 -11.38
C GLU A 406 -4.48 2.50 -11.44
N LEU A 407 -4.00 1.82 -12.48
CA LEU A 407 -2.58 1.66 -12.74
C LEU A 407 -1.91 2.96 -13.18
N GLY A 408 -2.67 4.02 -13.47
CA GLY A 408 -2.18 5.33 -13.88
C GLY A 408 -1.50 5.36 -15.25
N ALA A 409 -1.88 4.47 -16.16
CA ALA A 409 -1.53 4.60 -17.58
C ALA A 409 -2.39 5.68 -18.26
N ILE A 410 -3.60 5.90 -17.75
CA ILE A 410 -4.53 6.92 -18.22
C ILE A 410 -5.02 7.76 -17.03
N VAL A 411 -5.32 9.03 -17.28
CA VAL A 411 -5.74 9.99 -16.25
C VAL A 411 -7.06 10.62 -16.67
N PRO A 412 -8.07 10.69 -15.78
CA PRO A 412 -9.35 11.32 -16.09
C PRO A 412 -9.19 12.83 -16.33
N THR A 413 -9.92 13.37 -17.30
CA THR A 413 -9.90 14.82 -17.58
C THR A 413 -10.83 15.61 -16.66
N ALA A 414 -10.56 16.90 -16.46
CA ALA A 414 -11.44 17.80 -15.72
C ALA A 414 -12.87 17.79 -16.33
N GLY A 415 -13.90 17.62 -15.49
CA GLY A 415 -15.29 17.41 -15.92
C GLY A 415 -15.77 15.96 -15.94
N TYR A 416 -15.02 15.05 -15.32
CA TYR A 416 -15.34 13.63 -15.17
C TYR A 416 -16.77 13.42 -14.65
N SER A 417 -17.63 12.85 -15.49
CA SER A 417 -18.97 12.38 -15.11
C SER A 417 -19.23 11.03 -15.76
N ALA A 418 -20.09 10.21 -15.16
CA ALA A 418 -20.45 8.90 -15.70
C ALA A 418 -21.00 8.94 -17.15
N ARG A 419 -21.41 10.14 -17.63
CA ARG A 419 -21.95 10.38 -18.98
C ARG A 419 -20.94 10.99 -19.97
N SER A 420 -19.79 11.46 -19.49
CA SER A 420 -18.75 12.15 -20.29
C SER A 420 -17.35 11.68 -19.89
N LEU A 421 -17.17 10.36 -19.83
CA LEU A 421 -15.90 9.77 -19.44
C LEU A 421 -14.85 9.99 -20.55
N SER A 422 -13.84 10.78 -20.23
CA SER A 422 -12.68 11.02 -21.08
C SER A 422 -11.40 11.01 -20.28
N TRP A 423 -10.34 10.54 -20.92
CA TRP A 423 -9.01 10.41 -20.33
C TRP A 423 -7.96 11.01 -21.24
N THR A 424 -6.81 11.34 -20.67
CA THR A 424 -5.55 11.53 -21.38
C THR A 424 -4.60 10.39 -21.02
N LEU A 425 -3.63 10.11 -21.89
CA LEU A 425 -2.53 9.21 -21.55
C LEU A 425 -1.63 9.86 -20.49
N ASP A 426 -1.17 9.09 -19.51
CA ASP A 426 -0.06 9.52 -18.65
C ASP A 426 1.25 9.38 -19.43
N LEU A 427 1.54 10.40 -20.24
CA LEU A 427 2.69 10.38 -21.15
C LEU A 427 3.99 10.09 -20.41
N ARG A 428 4.12 10.57 -19.16
CA ARG A 428 5.35 10.43 -18.40
C ARG A 428 5.54 8.99 -17.94
N ARG A 429 4.51 8.38 -17.36
CA ARG A 429 4.59 6.97 -16.92
C ARG A 429 4.67 5.98 -18.07
N LEU A 430 4.19 6.37 -19.25
CA LEU A 430 4.29 5.56 -20.47
C LEU A 430 5.56 5.82 -21.29
N GLY A 431 6.45 6.71 -20.84
CA GLY A 431 7.68 7.03 -21.57
C GLY A 431 7.44 7.71 -22.93
N LEU A 432 6.32 8.43 -23.08
CA LEU A 432 5.92 9.13 -24.30
C LEU A 432 6.34 10.60 -24.26
N ASP A 433 6.94 11.07 -25.36
CA ASP A 433 7.26 12.48 -25.61
C ASP A 433 6.78 12.94 -27.01
N GLN A 434 7.02 14.22 -27.37
CA GLN A 434 6.73 14.75 -28.70
C GLN A 434 7.69 14.17 -29.75
N GLY A 435 7.52 12.90 -30.10
CA GLY A 435 8.37 12.17 -31.05
C GLY A 435 8.35 10.66 -30.85
N ALA A 436 7.91 10.19 -29.70
CA ALA A 436 7.81 8.78 -29.36
C ALA A 436 7.02 7.98 -30.41
N ARG A 437 7.69 6.96 -30.97
CA ARG A 437 7.12 5.98 -31.92
C ARG A 437 6.70 4.67 -31.24
N THR A 438 7.02 4.51 -29.96
CA THR A 438 6.79 3.31 -29.16
C THR A 438 6.53 3.71 -27.70
N ILE A 439 5.65 2.98 -27.02
CA ILE A 439 5.44 3.06 -25.57
C ILE A 439 6.42 2.11 -24.90
N ASP A 440 7.06 2.57 -23.83
CA ASP A 440 7.86 1.70 -22.95
C ASP A 440 6.94 0.95 -21.98
N ILE A 441 6.18 0.02 -22.52
CA ILE A 441 5.19 -0.74 -21.76
C ILE A 441 5.87 -1.66 -20.74
N ASP A 442 7.07 -2.15 -21.06
CA ASP A 442 7.79 -3.11 -20.23
C ASP A 442 8.29 -2.44 -18.95
N SER A 443 8.87 -1.23 -19.04
CA SER A 443 9.28 -0.48 -17.86
C SER A 443 8.09 -0.10 -16.99
N PHE A 444 6.99 0.39 -17.61
CA PHE A 444 5.74 0.69 -16.89
C PHE A 444 5.20 -0.55 -16.18
N TRP A 445 5.13 -1.69 -16.87
CA TRP A 445 4.58 -2.91 -16.29
C TRP A 445 5.46 -3.48 -15.18
N ALA A 446 6.77 -3.44 -15.36
CA ALA A 446 7.73 -3.84 -14.33
C ALA A 446 7.63 -2.93 -13.09
N GLU A 447 7.39 -1.62 -13.25
CA GLU A 447 7.10 -0.72 -12.13
C GLU A 447 5.80 -1.11 -11.41
N VAL A 448 4.71 -1.32 -12.16
CA VAL A 448 3.41 -1.67 -11.58
C VAL A 448 3.44 -3.01 -10.85
N LEU A 449 3.99 -4.06 -11.45
CA LEU A 449 4.09 -5.38 -10.81
C LEU A 449 4.95 -5.32 -9.55
N ARG A 450 6.03 -4.55 -9.57
CA ARG A 450 6.86 -4.32 -8.38
C ARG A 450 6.06 -3.63 -7.28
N ALA A 451 5.36 -2.55 -7.59
CA ALA A 451 4.51 -1.85 -6.63
C ALA A 451 3.44 -2.77 -6.03
N GLU A 452 2.76 -3.56 -6.87
CA GLU A 452 1.69 -4.47 -6.46
C GLU A 452 2.19 -5.60 -5.55
N GLN A 453 3.38 -6.16 -5.77
CA GLN A 453 3.96 -7.21 -4.92
C GLN A 453 4.55 -6.67 -3.60
N GLU A 454 4.70 -5.35 -3.48
CA GLU A 454 5.40 -4.69 -2.36
C GLU A 454 4.43 -4.03 -1.37
N GLY A 455 3.28 -3.52 -1.84
CA GLY A 455 2.21 -2.92 -1.03
C GLY A 455 1.18 -3.92 -0.56
#